data_AF-A0A0K1Q029-F1
#
_entry.id   AF-A0A0K1Q029-F1
#
_cell.length_a   1.000
_cell.length_b   1.000
_cell.length_c   1.000
_cell.angle_alpha   90.00
_cell.angle_beta   90.00
_cell.angle_gamma   90.00
#
_symmetry.space_group_name_H-M   'P 1'
#
loop_
_entity.id
_entity.type
_entity.pdbx_description
1 polymer ?
#
loop_
_entity_poly.entity_id
_entity_poly.type
_entity_poly.pdbx_seq_one_letter_code
_entity_poly.pdbx_strand_id
1 'polypeptide(L)'
;MNRRSIVVLGLMIVGCSNASPPQRPEVPPSTWVSVAHGASVDVGVERALFEQPGAAHFFVHVRITNKSDAPVGVDLRNYNEVFFPNQWGASDESHRTVTDERRLVVSPLGAEAKAAIEADYRAGKLTNVQPGASVDYYRDFNASSRDEVGAQAKGARYVLVSLDGQLNVTNGTSAERVVPRPEDDARVMAIDAPVEWQRVPSNAVVIAH
;
A
#
# COMPACT_ATOMS: atom_id res chain seq x y z
N MET A 1 0.43 24.45 87.40
CA MET A 1 -0.06 23.15 86.89
C MET A 1 0.15 23.10 85.39
N ASN A 2 0.99 22.16 84.94
CA ASN A 2 1.37 21.94 83.54
C ASN A 2 0.19 21.50 82.68
N ARG A 3 -0.01 22.11 81.51
CA ARG A 3 -0.62 21.43 80.37
C ARG A 3 0.15 21.71 79.08
N ARG A 4 0.61 20.61 78.48
CA ARG A 4 1.30 20.49 77.21
C ARG A 4 0.31 20.68 76.04
N SER A 5 0.77 21.23 74.93
CA SER A 5 0.12 21.13 73.60
C SER A 5 1.26 21.24 72.58
N ILE A 6 1.80 20.10 72.13
CA ILE A 6 1.49 19.38 70.87
C ILE A 6 1.78 20.24 69.62
N VAL A 7 2.93 19.94 69.02
CA VAL A 7 3.36 20.32 67.67
C VAL A 7 2.65 19.39 66.69
N VAL A 8 1.92 19.95 65.72
CA VAL A 8 1.44 19.21 64.55
C VAL A 8 2.27 19.67 63.35
N LEU A 9 3.22 18.83 62.95
CA LEU A 9 4.02 19.01 61.75
C LEU A 9 3.16 18.50 60.57
N GLY A 10 2.68 19.41 59.73
CA GLY A 10 1.98 19.07 58.49
C GLY A 10 2.95 18.52 57.46
N LEU A 11 2.87 17.22 57.19
CA LEU A 11 3.59 16.55 56.11
C LEU A 11 2.88 16.87 54.78
N MET A 12 3.45 17.77 53.97
CA MET A 12 2.99 17.96 52.59
C MET A 12 3.46 16.78 51.74
N ILE A 13 2.52 15.94 51.29
CA ILE A 13 2.75 14.94 50.24
C ILE A 13 2.79 15.71 48.92
N VAL A 14 3.99 15.86 48.35
CA VAL A 14 4.18 16.33 46.97
C VAL A 14 3.69 15.21 46.06
N GLY A 15 2.52 15.42 45.45
CA GLY A 15 2.00 14.54 44.42
C GLY A 15 2.88 14.64 43.17
N CYS A 16 3.63 13.57 42.87
CA CYS A 16 4.22 13.38 41.56
C CYS A 16 3.07 13.23 40.55
N SER A 17 2.79 14.29 39.78
CA SER A 17 1.93 14.20 38.62
C SER A 17 2.60 13.32 37.58
N ASN A 18 1.99 12.17 37.29
CA ASN A 18 2.31 11.36 36.11
C ASN A 18 1.91 12.15 34.86
N ALA A 19 2.78 13.06 34.41
CA ALA A 19 2.64 13.66 33.10
C ALA A 19 2.84 12.56 32.06
N SER A 20 1.78 12.20 31.34
CA SER A 20 1.91 11.39 30.13
C SER A 20 2.94 12.06 29.22
N PRO A 21 3.88 11.30 28.62
CA PRO A 21 4.85 11.87 27.70
C PRO A 21 4.09 12.59 26.57
N PRO A 22 4.59 13.74 26.09
CA PRO A 22 3.94 14.47 25.02
C PRO A 22 3.80 13.53 23.81
N GLN A 23 2.55 13.26 23.42
CA GLN A 23 2.27 12.54 22.19
C GLN A 23 2.91 13.34 21.06
N ARG A 24 3.91 12.73 20.40
CA ARG A 24 4.50 13.29 19.18
C ARG A 24 3.33 13.55 18.21
N PRO A 25 3.20 14.75 17.64
CA PRO A 25 2.13 15.02 16.68
C PRO A 25 2.20 13.98 15.57
N GLU A 26 1.10 13.24 15.42
CA GLU A 26 0.92 12.23 14.39
C GLU A 26 0.95 12.96 13.04
N VAL A 27 2.05 12.80 12.30
CA VAL A 27 2.11 13.28 10.91
C VAL A 27 0.98 12.55 10.18
N PRO A 28 0.05 13.27 9.52
CA PRO A 28 -1.01 12.62 8.79
C PRO A 28 -0.37 11.60 7.84
N PRO A 29 -0.77 10.33 7.89
CA PRO A 29 -0.16 9.32 7.05
C PRO A 29 -0.28 9.78 5.59
N SER A 30 0.82 9.66 4.85
CA SER A 30 0.81 9.84 3.40
C SER A 30 -0.37 9.06 2.81
N THR A 31 -1.12 9.70 1.90
CA THR A 31 -2.20 9.03 1.15
C THR A 31 -1.66 7.89 0.30
N TRP A 32 -0.35 7.80 0.10
CA TRP A 32 0.34 6.74 -0.62
C TRP A 32 1.17 5.86 0.33
N VAL A 33 1.05 4.55 0.16
CA VAL A 33 1.88 3.53 0.78
C VAL A 33 2.89 3.02 -0.24
N SER A 34 4.19 3.11 0.07
CA SER A 34 5.19 2.39 -0.74
C SER A 34 5.06 0.89 -0.51
N VAL A 35 4.90 0.10 -1.56
CA VAL A 35 4.75 -1.36 -1.46
C VAL A 35 5.95 -2.10 -2.03
N ALA A 36 6.74 -1.48 -2.90
CA ALA A 36 7.95 -2.06 -3.46
C ALA A 36 8.99 -1.02 -3.88
N HIS A 37 10.25 -1.44 -3.85
CA HIS A 37 11.40 -0.65 -4.27
C HIS A 37 12.26 -1.50 -5.22
N GLY A 38 12.33 -1.10 -6.48
CA GLY A 38 13.28 -1.64 -7.47
C GLY A 38 14.56 -0.82 -7.52
N ALA A 39 15.47 -1.16 -8.41
CA ALA A 39 16.63 -0.32 -8.74
C ALA A 39 16.18 0.94 -9.51
N SER A 40 15.25 0.78 -10.46
CA SER A 40 14.87 1.85 -11.41
C SER A 40 13.52 2.50 -11.09
N VAL A 41 12.65 1.81 -10.36
CA VAL A 41 11.30 2.29 -10.03
C VAL A 41 10.95 2.09 -8.57
N ASP A 42 10.03 2.91 -8.06
CA ASP A 42 9.29 2.67 -6.81
C ASP A 42 7.81 2.42 -7.14
N VAL A 43 7.16 1.57 -6.35
CA VAL A 43 5.73 1.26 -6.50
C VAL A 43 4.98 1.70 -5.24
N GLY A 44 3.98 2.55 -5.44
CA GLY A 44 3.08 3.02 -4.39
C GLY A 44 1.63 2.62 -4.65
N VAL A 45 0.84 2.50 -3.59
CA VAL A 45 -0.60 2.29 -3.65
C VAL A 45 -1.31 3.35 -2.82
N GLU A 46 -2.37 3.93 -3.37
CA GLU A 46 -3.16 4.94 -2.66
C GLU A 46 -4.00 4.27 -1.57
N ARG A 47 -4.08 4.89 -0.38
CA ARG A 47 -4.91 4.49 0.76
C ARG A 47 -6.40 4.78 0.51
N ALA A 48 -6.94 4.22 -0.55
CA ALA A 48 -8.33 4.36 -0.94
C ALA A 48 -8.81 3.16 -1.75
N LEU A 49 -10.11 2.89 -1.70
CA LEU A 49 -10.77 1.97 -2.61
C LEU A 49 -11.52 2.76 -3.68
N PHE A 50 -11.48 2.21 -4.88
CA PHE A 50 -12.08 2.79 -6.05
C PHE A 50 -13.24 1.93 -6.55
N GLU A 51 -14.27 2.58 -7.03
CA GLU A 51 -15.39 1.96 -7.72
C GLU A 51 -15.43 2.41 -9.17
N GLN A 52 -15.97 1.54 -10.02
CA GLN A 52 -16.31 1.86 -11.40
C GLN A 52 -17.77 1.50 -11.63
N PRO A 53 -18.61 2.41 -12.16
CA PRO A 53 -20.02 2.11 -12.43
C PRO A 53 -20.18 0.85 -13.29
N GLY A 54 -21.00 -0.09 -12.83
CA GLY A 54 -21.25 -1.36 -13.51
C GLY A 54 -20.20 -2.45 -13.30
N ALA A 55 -19.10 -2.17 -12.59
CA ALA A 55 -18.14 -3.20 -12.20
C ALA A 55 -18.64 -3.99 -10.98
N ALA A 56 -18.39 -5.29 -10.96
CA ALA A 56 -18.72 -6.18 -9.83
C ALA A 56 -17.73 -6.05 -8.66
N HIS A 57 -16.56 -5.49 -8.92
CA HIS A 57 -15.41 -5.52 -8.03
C HIS A 57 -14.95 -4.12 -7.66
N PHE A 58 -14.30 -3.98 -6.50
CA PHE A 58 -13.57 -2.76 -6.18
C PHE A 58 -12.19 -2.76 -6.83
N PHE A 59 -11.57 -1.58 -6.89
CA PHE A 59 -10.26 -1.36 -7.44
C PHE A 59 -9.32 -0.71 -6.43
N VAL A 60 -8.03 -0.93 -6.60
CA VAL A 60 -6.94 -0.18 -5.95
C VAL A 60 -6.18 0.63 -7.00
N HIS A 61 -5.59 1.74 -6.59
CA HIS A 61 -4.81 2.62 -7.45
C HIS A 61 -3.32 2.41 -7.21
N VAL A 62 -2.62 1.94 -8.25
CA VAL A 62 -1.18 1.67 -8.20
C VAL A 62 -0.42 2.71 -9.02
N ARG A 63 0.61 3.27 -8.42
CA ARG A 63 1.55 4.20 -9.05
C ARG A 63 2.93 3.59 -9.17
N ILE A 64 3.52 3.70 -10.35
CA ILE A 64 4.91 3.32 -10.61
C ILE A 64 5.67 4.59 -10.95
N THR A 65 6.69 4.91 -10.16
CA THR A 65 7.51 6.12 -10.34
C THR A 65 8.91 5.74 -10.81
N ASN A 66 9.35 6.30 -11.93
CA ASN A 66 10.73 6.16 -12.39
C ASN A 66 11.65 7.05 -11.55
N LYS A 67 12.56 6.43 -10.80
CA LYS A 67 13.56 7.12 -9.96
C LYS A 67 14.97 7.10 -10.56
N SER A 68 15.14 6.51 -11.74
CA SER A 68 16.40 6.54 -12.47
C SER A 68 16.54 7.82 -13.29
N ASP A 69 17.74 8.04 -13.84
CA ASP A 69 18.07 9.15 -14.72
C ASP A 69 17.81 8.85 -16.21
N ALA A 70 17.31 7.66 -16.52
CA ALA A 70 16.97 7.21 -17.87
C ALA A 70 15.49 6.82 -17.99
N PRO A 71 14.88 6.88 -19.19
CA PRO A 71 13.55 6.34 -19.40
C PRO A 71 13.51 4.84 -19.11
N VAL A 72 12.40 4.39 -18.52
CA VAL A 72 12.16 2.97 -18.22
C VAL A 72 10.88 2.48 -18.89
N GLY A 73 10.96 1.31 -19.50
CA GLY A 73 9.81 0.54 -19.96
C GLY A 73 9.21 -0.26 -18.81
N VAL A 74 7.91 -0.07 -18.59
CA VAL A 74 7.10 -0.81 -17.63
C VAL A 74 6.18 -1.76 -18.41
N ASP A 75 6.22 -3.06 -18.11
CA ASP A 75 5.31 -4.02 -18.73
C ASP A 75 4.00 -4.15 -17.95
N LEU A 76 2.95 -3.49 -18.46
CA LEU A 76 1.59 -3.54 -17.90
C LEU A 76 0.65 -4.44 -18.71
N ARG A 77 1.17 -5.18 -19.70
CA ARG A 77 0.34 -5.92 -20.67
C ARG A 77 -0.16 -7.25 -20.12
N ASN A 78 0.51 -7.80 -19.10
CA ASN A 78 0.16 -9.09 -18.51
C ASN A 78 -0.55 -8.89 -17.17
N TYR A 79 -1.84 -9.26 -17.14
CA TYR A 79 -2.68 -9.23 -15.96
C TYR A 79 -2.04 -9.90 -14.73
N ASN A 80 -1.27 -10.97 -14.91
CA ASN A 80 -0.67 -11.73 -13.79
C ASN A 80 0.72 -11.22 -13.38
N GLU A 81 1.27 -10.23 -14.08
CA GLU A 81 2.61 -9.67 -13.85
C GLU A 81 2.55 -8.16 -13.57
N VAL A 82 1.55 -7.77 -12.77
CA VAL A 82 1.44 -6.45 -12.15
C VAL A 82 1.12 -6.61 -10.66
N PHE A 83 1.12 -5.51 -9.90
CA PHE A 83 0.69 -5.52 -8.49
C PHE A 83 -0.84 -5.59 -8.42
N PHE A 84 -1.36 -6.34 -7.45
CA PHE A 84 -2.79 -6.53 -7.27
C PHE A 84 -3.18 -6.69 -5.78
N PRO A 85 -4.44 -6.37 -5.43
CA PRO A 85 -4.97 -6.66 -4.11
C PRO A 85 -5.13 -8.18 -3.97
N ASN A 86 -4.44 -8.77 -2.99
CA ASN A 86 -4.42 -10.22 -2.78
C ASN A 86 -5.48 -10.66 -1.77
N GLN A 87 -5.62 -9.93 -0.68
CA GLN A 87 -6.65 -10.14 0.33
C GLN A 87 -7.11 -8.81 0.91
N TRP A 88 -8.30 -8.81 1.51
CA TRP A 88 -8.75 -7.72 2.36
C TRP A 88 -9.53 -8.24 3.56
N GLY A 89 -9.68 -7.40 4.58
CA GLY A 89 -10.50 -7.72 5.76
C GLY A 89 -10.76 -6.50 6.63
N ALA A 90 -11.81 -6.59 7.47
CA ALA A 90 -12.13 -5.60 8.48
C ALA A 90 -11.25 -5.78 9.72
N SER A 91 -10.82 -4.69 10.35
CA SER A 91 -9.93 -4.71 11.52
C SER A 91 -10.16 -3.50 12.42
N ASP A 92 -9.90 -3.66 13.72
CA ASP A 92 -9.82 -2.54 14.67
C ASP A 92 -8.40 -1.95 14.76
N GLU A 93 -7.41 -2.68 14.24
CA GLU A 93 -6.01 -2.30 14.16
C GLU A 93 -5.63 -1.88 12.73
N SER A 94 -4.68 -0.95 12.61
CA SER A 94 -4.17 -0.45 11.32
C SER A 94 -3.15 -1.38 10.64
N HIS A 95 -2.95 -2.58 11.19
CA HIS A 95 -2.03 -3.60 10.71
C HIS A 95 -2.65 -4.99 10.92
N ARG A 96 -2.10 -6.00 10.25
CA ARG A 96 -2.60 -7.37 10.39
C ARG A 96 -2.04 -7.98 11.69
N THR A 97 -2.91 -8.59 12.48
CA THR A 97 -2.49 -9.41 13.63
C THR A 97 -2.19 -10.85 13.22
N VAL A 98 -2.80 -11.32 12.13
CA VAL A 98 -2.57 -12.66 11.54
C VAL A 98 -2.40 -12.53 10.02
N THR A 99 -1.31 -13.09 9.50
CA THR A 99 -1.08 -13.27 8.07
C THR A 99 -1.35 -14.72 7.69
N ASP A 100 -2.52 -14.99 7.10
CA ASP A 100 -2.85 -16.26 6.45
C ASP A 100 -3.24 -15.97 5.00
N GLU A 101 -2.24 -15.99 4.11
CA GLU A 101 -2.42 -15.65 2.71
C GLU A 101 -1.60 -16.54 1.79
N ARG A 102 -2.19 -16.89 0.64
CA ARG A 102 -1.44 -17.48 -0.47
C ARG A 102 -0.76 -16.35 -1.24
N ARG A 103 0.53 -16.52 -1.51
CA ARG A 103 1.33 -15.55 -2.27
C ARG A 103 1.85 -16.16 -3.56
N LEU A 104 2.15 -15.31 -4.54
CA LEU A 104 2.89 -15.71 -5.72
C LEU A 104 4.30 -16.16 -5.34
N VAL A 105 4.72 -17.29 -5.93
CA VAL A 105 6.12 -17.73 -5.83
C VAL A 105 6.93 -16.91 -6.81
N VAL A 106 7.58 -15.87 -6.29
CA VAL A 106 8.42 -14.99 -7.10
C VAL A 106 9.68 -15.73 -7.52
N SER A 107 9.89 -15.84 -8.83
CA SER A 107 11.15 -16.27 -9.41
C SER A 107 11.89 -15.08 -10.03
N PRO A 108 13.23 -15.01 -9.91
CA PRO A 108 14.02 -14.01 -10.62
C PRO A 108 13.74 -14.03 -12.13
N LEU A 109 13.85 -12.87 -12.78
CA LEU A 109 13.70 -12.78 -14.22
C LEU A 109 14.86 -13.53 -14.92
N GLY A 110 14.53 -14.63 -15.59
CA GLY A 110 15.52 -15.44 -16.33
C GLY A 110 16.11 -14.70 -17.54
N ALA A 111 17.23 -15.19 -18.06
CA ALA A 111 17.94 -14.53 -19.18
C ALA A 111 17.07 -14.35 -20.43
N GLU A 112 16.25 -15.34 -20.77
CA GLU A 112 15.31 -15.27 -21.90
C GLU A 112 14.25 -14.19 -21.68
N ALA A 113 13.62 -14.17 -20.51
CA ALA A 113 12.62 -13.17 -20.16
C ALA A 113 13.20 -11.74 -20.14
N LYS A 114 14.45 -11.58 -19.68
CA LYS A 114 15.19 -10.31 -19.75
C LYS A 114 15.39 -9.85 -21.20
N ALA A 115 15.90 -10.73 -22.05
CA ALA A 115 16.11 -10.41 -23.47
C ALA A 115 14.80 -10.05 -24.17
N ALA A 116 13.70 -10.74 -23.84
CA ALA A 116 12.37 -10.48 -24.38
C ALA A 116 11.84 -9.10 -23.99
N ILE A 117 11.88 -8.73 -22.70
CA ILE A 117 11.37 -7.42 -22.27
C ILE A 117 12.23 -6.28 -22.80
N GLU A 118 13.55 -6.46 -22.89
CA GLU A 118 14.44 -5.47 -23.51
C GLU A 118 14.16 -5.28 -25.01
N ALA A 119 13.85 -6.37 -25.73
CA ALA A 119 13.46 -6.29 -27.14
C ALA A 119 12.12 -5.57 -27.32
N ASP A 120 11.14 -5.85 -26.45
CA ASP A 120 9.84 -5.19 -26.47
C ASP A 120 9.94 -3.70 -26.13
N TYR A 121 10.84 -3.31 -25.22
CA TYR A 121 11.15 -1.91 -24.95
C TYR A 121 11.71 -1.19 -26.18
N ARG A 122 12.73 -1.78 -26.83
CA ARG A 122 13.31 -1.22 -28.07
C ARG A 122 12.29 -1.11 -29.21
N ALA A 123 11.30 -2.00 -29.24
CA ALA A 123 10.20 -1.98 -30.19
C ALA A 123 9.05 -1.02 -29.81
N GLY A 124 9.16 -0.27 -28.70
CA GLY A 124 8.15 0.69 -28.27
C GLY A 124 6.85 0.06 -27.77
N LYS A 125 6.87 -1.22 -27.34
CA LYS A 125 5.67 -1.94 -26.90
C LYS A 125 5.36 -1.80 -25.42
N LEU A 126 6.32 -1.32 -24.63
CA LEU A 126 6.16 -1.13 -23.19
C LEU A 126 5.71 0.30 -22.89
N THR A 127 5.08 0.49 -21.73
CA THR A 127 4.76 1.82 -21.22
C THR A 127 6.05 2.53 -20.86
N ASN A 128 6.38 3.59 -21.59
CA ASN A 128 7.61 4.35 -21.36
C ASN A 128 7.39 5.44 -20.29
N VAL A 129 8.18 5.40 -19.23
CA VAL A 129 8.11 6.35 -18.11
C VAL A 129 9.41 7.16 -18.07
N GLN A 130 9.30 8.46 -18.27
CA GLN A 130 10.44 9.37 -18.26
C GLN A 130 11.05 9.51 -16.84
N PRO A 131 12.33 9.91 -16.71
CA PRO A 131 12.96 10.19 -15.41
C PRO A 131 12.10 11.10 -14.53
N GLY A 132 11.86 10.70 -13.28
CA GLY A 132 11.03 11.44 -12.32
C GLY A 132 9.52 11.43 -12.60
N ALA A 133 9.08 10.84 -13.71
CA ALA A 133 7.65 10.70 -14.03
C ALA A 133 7.07 9.42 -13.41
N SER A 134 5.74 9.35 -13.43
CA SER A 134 4.99 8.18 -12.98
C SER A 134 4.02 7.70 -14.03
N VAL A 135 3.65 6.42 -13.94
CA VAL A 135 2.45 5.88 -14.57
C VAL A 135 1.54 5.27 -13.50
N ASP A 136 0.24 5.48 -13.68
CA ASP A 136 -0.80 4.99 -12.80
C ASP A 136 -1.65 3.93 -13.51
N TYR A 137 -2.13 2.93 -12.77
CA TYR A 137 -3.16 2.00 -13.21
C TYR A 137 -4.07 1.59 -12.06
N TYR A 138 -5.26 1.12 -12.42
CA TYR A 138 -6.26 0.62 -11.49
C TYR A 138 -6.40 -0.88 -11.64
N ARG A 139 -6.46 -1.56 -10.50
CA ARG A 139 -6.47 -3.01 -10.42
C ARG A 139 -7.62 -3.52 -9.59
N ASP A 140 -8.43 -4.41 -10.14
CA ASP A 140 -9.57 -5.00 -9.46
C ASP A 140 -9.19 -6.02 -8.38
N PHE A 141 -10.05 -6.15 -7.37
CA PHE A 141 -10.12 -7.28 -6.47
C PHE A 141 -11.29 -8.19 -6.87
N ASN A 142 -11.00 -9.27 -7.57
CA ASN A 142 -11.99 -10.11 -8.26
C ASN A 142 -12.93 -10.95 -7.36
N ALA A 143 -12.97 -10.71 -6.05
CA ALA A 143 -13.74 -11.50 -5.10
C ALA A 143 -14.67 -10.70 -4.18
N SER A 144 -14.72 -9.35 -4.29
CA SER A 144 -15.68 -8.57 -3.50
C SER A 144 -16.10 -7.26 -4.15
N SER A 145 -17.35 -6.91 -3.93
CA SER A 145 -18.00 -5.67 -4.34
C SER A 145 -17.95 -4.60 -3.25
N ARG A 146 -18.30 -3.35 -3.62
CA ARG A 146 -18.47 -2.23 -2.68
C ARG A 146 -19.42 -2.56 -1.53
N ASP A 147 -20.56 -3.19 -1.85
CA ASP A 147 -21.60 -3.48 -0.87
C ASP A 147 -21.14 -4.55 0.14
N GLU A 148 -20.39 -5.55 -0.31
CA GLU A 148 -19.81 -6.57 0.57
C GLU A 148 -18.76 -6.00 1.50
N VAL A 149 -17.88 -5.11 1.00
CA VAL A 149 -16.93 -4.37 1.85
C VAL A 149 -17.67 -3.55 2.90
N GLY A 150 -18.70 -2.80 2.50
CA GLY A 150 -19.50 -2.00 3.43
C GLY A 150 -20.22 -2.84 4.49
N ALA A 151 -20.76 -4.00 4.11
CA ALA A 151 -21.45 -4.91 5.02
C ALA A 151 -20.49 -5.55 6.04
N GLN A 152 -19.33 -6.02 5.60
CA GLN A 152 -18.36 -6.73 6.46
C GLN A 152 -17.50 -5.79 7.31
N ALA A 153 -17.24 -4.56 6.84
CA ALA A 153 -16.48 -3.56 7.59
C ALA A 153 -17.33 -2.78 8.61
N LYS A 154 -18.62 -3.10 8.75
CA LYS A 154 -19.52 -2.38 9.65
C LYS A 154 -19.06 -2.52 11.11
N GLY A 155 -18.70 -1.39 11.71
CA GLY A 155 -18.27 -1.32 13.12
C GLY A 155 -16.78 -1.54 13.34
N ALA A 156 -16.02 -1.89 12.28
CA ALA A 156 -14.57 -1.90 12.32
C ALA A 156 -14.00 -0.48 12.22
N ARG A 157 -12.75 -0.29 12.65
CA ARG A 157 -12.03 0.98 12.48
C ARG A 157 -11.35 1.09 11.12
N TYR A 158 -10.90 -0.03 10.56
CA TYR A 158 -10.13 -0.10 9.33
C TYR A 158 -10.64 -1.18 8.38
N VAL A 159 -10.45 -0.94 7.09
CA VAL A 159 -10.34 -1.96 6.05
C VAL A 159 -8.87 -2.13 5.72
N LEU A 160 -8.35 -3.33 5.91
CA LEU A 160 -6.99 -3.70 5.54
C LEU A 160 -7.00 -4.39 4.18
N VAL A 161 -6.12 -3.97 3.27
CA VAL A 161 -5.91 -4.62 1.97
C VAL A 161 -4.44 -5.00 1.85
N SER A 162 -4.14 -6.29 1.67
CA SER A 162 -2.78 -6.74 1.37
C SER A 162 -2.55 -6.76 -0.14
N LEU A 163 -1.37 -6.33 -0.55
CA LEU A 163 -0.93 -6.33 -1.93
C LEU A 163 0.04 -7.49 -2.18
N ASP A 164 -0.07 -8.10 -3.35
CA ASP A 164 0.92 -9.02 -3.88
C ASP A 164 1.19 -8.71 -5.36
N GLY A 165 2.06 -9.49 -5.99
CA GLY A 165 2.36 -9.36 -7.42
C GLY A 165 3.84 -9.27 -7.73
N GLN A 166 4.10 -8.92 -8.98
CA GLN A 166 5.43 -8.67 -9.50
C GLN A 166 5.31 -7.73 -10.69
N LEU A 167 6.36 -6.98 -11.02
CA LEU A 167 6.37 -6.07 -12.14
C LEU A 167 7.71 -6.17 -12.86
N ASN A 168 7.68 -6.40 -14.17
CA ASN A 168 8.90 -6.38 -14.97
C ASN A 168 9.14 -4.97 -15.52
N VAL A 169 10.38 -4.51 -15.40
CA VAL A 169 10.82 -3.19 -15.85
C VAL A 169 12.20 -3.28 -16.48
N THR A 170 12.47 -2.40 -17.44
CA THR A 170 13.76 -2.34 -18.14
C THR A 170 14.10 -0.91 -18.55
N ASN A 171 15.38 -0.57 -18.61
CA ASN A 171 15.87 0.66 -19.24
C ASN A 171 16.42 0.40 -20.67
N GLY A 172 16.27 -0.82 -21.20
CA GLY A 172 16.79 -1.26 -22.49
C GLY A 172 18.20 -1.86 -22.48
N THR A 173 18.92 -1.76 -21.36
CA THR A 173 20.25 -2.38 -21.14
C THR A 173 20.27 -3.36 -19.97
N SER A 174 19.37 -3.18 -19.01
CA SER A 174 19.11 -4.12 -17.93
C SER A 174 17.61 -4.27 -17.73
N ALA A 175 17.21 -5.40 -17.17
CA ALA A 175 15.84 -5.69 -16.78
C ALA A 175 15.80 -6.28 -15.37
N GLU A 176 14.78 -5.87 -14.61
CA GLU A 176 14.55 -6.31 -13.25
C GLU A 176 13.09 -6.69 -13.04
N ARG A 177 12.85 -7.49 -11.98
CA ARG A 177 11.52 -7.81 -11.49
C ARG A 177 11.37 -7.18 -10.12
N VAL A 178 10.47 -6.21 -10.03
CA VAL A 178 10.13 -5.52 -8.79
C VAL A 178 9.01 -6.28 -8.11
N VAL A 179 9.17 -6.57 -6.83
CA VAL A 179 8.20 -7.34 -6.03
C VAL A 179 7.88 -6.63 -4.72
N PRO A 180 6.70 -6.88 -4.15
CA PRO A 180 6.34 -6.38 -2.84
C PRO A 180 7.41 -6.65 -1.78
N ARG A 181 7.56 -5.72 -0.85
CA ARG A 181 8.47 -5.87 0.29
C ARG A 181 8.21 -7.15 1.09
N PRO A 182 9.25 -7.83 1.61
CA PRO A 182 9.07 -9.11 2.30
C PRO A 182 8.34 -8.96 3.64
N GLU A 183 8.40 -7.79 4.27
CA GLU A 183 7.69 -7.51 5.52
C GLU A 183 6.17 -7.43 5.28
N ASP A 184 5.39 -8.16 6.07
CA ASP A 184 3.94 -8.27 5.86
C ASP A 184 3.22 -6.93 5.95
N ASP A 185 3.54 -6.11 6.95
CA ASP A 185 2.90 -4.80 7.14
C ASP A 185 3.26 -3.79 6.06
N ALA A 186 4.40 -3.95 5.39
CA ALA A 186 4.85 -3.03 4.34
C ALA A 186 4.01 -3.14 3.06
N ARG A 187 3.20 -4.19 2.94
CA ARG A 187 2.30 -4.48 1.81
C ARG A 187 0.83 -4.28 2.17
N VAL A 188 0.54 -3.81 3.38
CA VAL A 188 -0.82 -3.62 3.86
C VAL A 188 -1.18 -2.15 3.81
N MET A 189 -2.27 -1.87 3.12
CA MET A 189 -2.97 -0.60 3.15
C MET A 189 -4.03 -0.68 4.24
N ALA A 190 -3.96 0.23 5.21
CA ALA A 190 -5.05 0.48 6.14
C ALA A 190 -5.82 1.71 5.68
N ILE A 191 -7.13 1.55 5.50
CA ILE A 191 -8.09 2.57 5.09
C ILE A 191 -9.10 2.72 6.23
N ASP A 192 -9.41 3.96 6.63
CA ASP A 192 -10.41 4.19 7.68
C ASP A 192 -11.79 3.68 7.24
N ALA A 193 -12.54 3.09 8.18
CA ALA A 193 -13.92 2.69 7.99
C ALA A 193 -14.87 3.73 8.65
N PRO A 194 -16.00 4.07 8.02
CA PRO A 194 -16.48 3.58 6.73
C PRO A 194 -15.63 4.09 5.56
N VAL A 195 -15.41 3.22 4.56
CA VAL A 195 -14.58 3.56 3.39
C VAL A 195 -15.22 4.71 2.59
N GLU A 196 -14.46 5.78 2.40
CA GLU A 196 -14.78 6.83 1.44
C GLU A 196 -14.37 6.40 0.03
N TRP A 197 -15.36 5.99 -0.77
CA TRP A 197 -15.14 5.47 -2.11
C TRP A 197 -14.77 6.56 -3.11
N GLN A 198 -13.68 6.33 -3.84
CA GLN A 198 -13.30 7.14 -4.98
C GLN A 198 -13.79 6.51 -6.29
N ARG A 199 -13.84 7.28 -7.38
CA ARG A 199 -14.20 6.76 -8.71
C ARG A 199 -12.95 6.52 -9.55
N VAL A 200 -12.90 5.39 -10.24
CA VAL A 200 -11.92 5.18 -11.30
C VAL A 200 -12.14 6.25 -12.39
N PRO A 201 -11.11 7.05 -12.75
CA PRO A 201 -11.23 8.04 -13.82
C PRO A 201 -11.58 7.38 -15.16
N SER A 202 -12.42 8.04 -15.97
CA SER A 202 -12.93 7.46 -17.23
C SER A 202 -11.85 7.19 -18.29
N ASN A 203 -10.69 7.84 -18.17
CA ASN A 203 -9.53 7.68 -19.05
C ASN A 203 -8.37 6.92 -18.39
N ALA A 204 -8.61 6.30 -17.23
CA ALA A 204 -7.58 5.58 -16.52
C ALA A 204 -7.19 4.27 -17.22
N VAL A 205 -5.95 3.84 -17.02
CA VAL A 205 -5.52 2.48 -17.37
C VAL A 205 -6.11 1.54 -16.34
N VAL A 206 -6.98 0.62 -16.77
CA VAL A 206 -7.56 -0.43 -15.93
C VAL A 206 -7.02 -1.76 -16.40
N ILE A 207 -6.45 -2.54 -15.47
CA ILE A 207 -5.99 -3.90 -15.71
C ILE A 207 -6.89 -4.82 -14.90
N ALA A 208 -7.99 -5.28 -15.49
CA ALA A 208 -9.00 -6.11 -14.81
C ALA A 208 -9.25 -7.45 -15.52
N HIS A 209 -9.91 -8.38 -14.83
CA HIS A 209 -10.33 -9.67 -15.37
C HIS A 209 -11.49 -9.57 -16.36
#